data_AF-A0A2J6QG55-F1
#
_entry.id   AF-A0A2J6QG55-F1
#
_cell.length_a   1.000
_cell.length_b   1.000
_cell.length_c   1.000
_cell.angle_alpha   90.00
_cell.angle_beta   90.00
_cell.angle_gamma   90.00
#
_symmetry.space_group_name_H-M   'P 1'
#
loop_
_entity.id
_entity.type
_entity.pdbx_description
1 polymer ?
#
loop_
_entity_poly.entity_id
_entity_poly.type
_entity_poly.pdbx_seq_one_letter_code
_entity_poly.pdbx_strand_id
1 'polypeptide(L)'
;MSQVTRSALQKICATCGRQITWRKKWAKNWDAITYCSDPCRKNKIRPNSLDTTFESKILALLAHGRTIHGLAASITCEEAEQEALDNNKNDKPDEEDPETVRESPGDTRIDSQPTSTRERCRQAARRLAARGEILITQNGKVVDPSFAKGVMELKLPS
;
A
#
# COMPACT_ATOMS: atom_id res chain seq x y z
N MET A 1 27.86 4.02 2.22
CA MET A 1 27.58 2.69 1.61
C MET A 1 26.65 1.92 2.55
N SER A 2 25.36 2.25 2.53
CA SER A 2 24.39 1.67 3.47
C SER A 2 23.67 0.53 2.79
N GLN A 3 24.14 -0.67 3.07
CA GLN A 3 23.53 -1.91 2.65
C GLN A 3 22.11 -1.97 3.25
N VAL A 4 21.10 -1.75 2.42
CA VAL A 4 19.77 -2.29 2.67
C VAL A 4 19.97 -3.80 2.69
N THR A 5 20.10 -4.37 3.88
CA THR A 5 20.35 -5.80 4.08
C THR A 5 19.16 -6.57 3.53
N ARG A 6 19.27 -6.96 2.26
CA ARG A 6 18.43 -7.94 1.57
C ARG A 6 18.58 -9.26 2.32
N SER A 7 17.71 -9.50 3.29
CA SER A 7 17.61 -10.80 3.94
C SER A 7 16.84 -11.72 3.00
N ALA A 8 17.56 -12.48 2.17
CA ALA A 8 17.08 -13.28 1.04
C ALA A 8 16.15 -14.47 1.42
N LEU A 9 15.61 -14.51 2.64
CA LEU A 9 14.68 -15.55 3.13
C LEU A 9 13.33 -14.98 3.60
N GLN A 10 13.10 -13.68 3.44
CA GLN A 10 11.89 -13.02 3.91
C GLN A 10 10.80 -13.04 2.83
N LYS A 11 9.74 -13.82 3.06
CA LYS A 11 8.53 -13.75 2.22
C LYS A 11 7.72 -12.51 2.60
N ILE A 12 7.16 -11.83 1.61
CA ILE A 12 6.33 -10.64 1.81
C ILE A 12 4.88 -10.98 1.50
N CYS A 13 3.95 -10.50 2.34
CA CYS A 13 2.53 -10.67 2.11
C CYS A 13 2.09 -9.86 0.88
N ALA A 14 1.54 -10.51 -0.13
CA ALA A 14 1.10 -9.84 -1.37
C ALA A 14 -0.01 -8.79 -1.13
N THR A 15 -0.78 -8.92 -0.04
CA THR A 15 -1.86 -7.98 0.30
C THR A 15 -1.33 -6.79 1.11
N CYS A 16 -0.76 -7.04 2.29
CA CYS A 16 -0.44 -5.96 3.23
C CYS A 16 1.02 -5.47 3.17
N GLY A 17 1.88 -6.11 2.38
CA GLY A 17 3.29 -5.75 2.24
C GLY A 17 4.17 -6.02 3.46
N ARG A 18 3.64 -6.61 4.54
CA ARG A 18 4.45 -7.00 5.72
C ARG A 18 5.22 -8.28 5.45
N GLN A 19 6.37 -8.42 6.10
CA GLN A 19 7.11 -9.67 6.15
C GLN A 19 6.25 -10.77 6.80
N ILE A 20 6.24 -11.93 6.15
CA ILE A 20 5.63 -13.16 6.64
C ILE A 20 6.63 -13.79 7.61
N THR A 21 6.24 -13.87 8.88
CA THR A 21 7.03 -14.55 9.91
C THR A 21 6.76 -16.05 9.88
N TRP A 22 7.81 -16.87 9.93
CA TRP A 22 7.66 -18.32 9.94
C TRP A 22 6.77 -18.80 11.10
N ARG A 23 5.96 -19.83 10.86
CA ARG A 23 5.10 -20.46 11.87
C ARG A 23 5.16 -21.98 11.71
N LYS A 24 5.10 -22.73 12.80
CA LYS A 24 5.15 -24.21 12.79
C LYS A 24 4.13 -24.86 11.83
N LYS A 25 2.93 -24.29 11.75
CA LYS A 25 1.85 -24.76 10.84
C LYS A 25 2.20 -24.66 9.34
N TRP A 26 3.23 -23.90 9.00
CA TRP A 26 3.66 -23.62 7.63
C TRP A 26 4.88 -24.43 7.20
N ALA A 27 5.40 -25.30 8.07
CA ALA A 27 6.58 -26.11 7.79
C ALA A 27 6.46 -26.96 6.51
N LYS A 28 5.25 -27.44 6.19
CA LYS A 28 5.02 -28.32 5.03
C LYS A 28 4.77 -27.59 3.71
N ASN A 29 4.47 -26.29 3.74
CA ASN A 29 4.03 -25.55 2.56
C ASN A 29 4.58 -24.13 2.50
N TRP A 30 5.69 -23.86 3.18
CA TRP A 30 6.29 -22.52 3.30
C TRP A 30 6.47 -21.85 1.94
N ASP A 31 6.94 -22.60 0.95
CA ASP A 31 7.22 -22.06 -0.38
C ASP A 31 5.98 -21.51 -1.09
N ALA A 32 4.81 -22.14 -0.88
CA ALA A 32 3.53 -21.75 -1.47
C ALA A 32 2.82 -20.60 -0.71
N ILE A 33 3.37 -20.09 0.38
CA ILE A 33 2.71 -19.05 1.19
C ILE A 33 2.91 -17.67 0.58
N THR A 34 1.79 -17.05 0.23
CA THR A 34 1.73 -15.69 -0.34
C THR A 34 1.17 -14.65 0.63
N TYR A 35 0.46 -15.07 1.68
CA TYR A 35 -0.29 -14.17 2.57
C TYR A 35 0.00 -14.46 4.05
N CYS A 36 0.09 -13.41 4.88
CA CYS A 36 0.40 -13.55 6.31
C CYS A 36 -0.79 -14.02 7.18
N SER A 37 -2.02 -13.90 6.68
CA SER A 37 -3.24 -14.18 7.43
C SER A 37 -4.44 -14.50 6.52
N ASP A 38 -5.49 -15.13 7.07
CA ASP A 38 -6.73 -15.42 6.33
C ASP A 38 -7.44 -14.14 5.84
N PRO A 39 -7.52 -13.02 6.61
CA PRO A 39 -8.03 -11.76 6.09
C PRO A 39 -7.25 -11.25 4.88
N CYS A 40 -5.91 -11.28 4.89
CA CYS A 40 -5.11 -10.88 3.73
C CYS A 40 -5.37 -11.78 2.51
N ARG A 41 -5.56 -13.09 2.73
CA ARG A 41 -5.90 -14.04 1.65
C ARG A 41 -7.29 -13.77 1.05
N LYS A 42 -8.26 -13.35 1.87
CA LYS A 42 -9.62 -12.99 1.42
C LYS A 42 -9.63 -11.63 0.71
N ASN A 43 -8.91 -10.65 1.24
CA ASN A 43 -8.86 -9.28 0.73
C ASN A 43 -7.71 -9.11 -0.26
N LYS A 44 -7.75 -9.84 -1.38
CA LYS A 44 -6.71 -9.72 -2.42
C LYS A 44 -6.81 -8.37 -3.12
N ILE A 45 -5.66 -7.84 -3.52
CA ILE A 45 -5.60 -6.64 -4.36
C ILE A 45 -6.16 -7.00 -5.74
N ARG A 46 -7.14 -6.23 -6.18
CA ARG A 46 -7.72 -6.34 -7.52
C ARG A 46 -7.03 -5.34 -8.45
N PRO A 47 -6.90 -5.63 -9.75
CA PRO A 47 -6.51 -4.61 -10.71
C PRO A 47 -7.53 -3.46 -10.66
N ASN A 48 -7.07 -2.22 -10.87
CA ASN A 48 -7.88 -1.01 -10.81
C ASN A 48 -8.59 -0.79 -9.47
N SER A 49 -8.04 -1.33 -8.36
CA SER A 49 -8.54 -1.04 -7.01
C SER A 49 -7.89 0.22 -6.43
N LEU A 50 -8.50 0.75 -5.37
CA LEU A 50 -7.92 1.84 -4.59
C LEU A 50 -6.48 1.52 -4.10
N ASP A 51 -6.14 0.25 -3.87
CA ASP A 51 -4.77 -0.14 -3.47
C ASP A 51 -3.75 0.10 -4.59
N THR A 52 -4.13 -0.17 -5.85
CA THR A 52 -3.29 0.13 -7.03
C THR A 52 -3.23 1.62 -7.32
N THR A 53 -4.31 2.36 -7.03
CA THR A 53 -4.33 3.83 -7.08
C THR A 53 -3.35 4.41 -6.07
N PHE A 54 -3.32 3.92 -4.82
CA PHE A 54 -2.35 4.37 -3.82
C PHE A 54 -0.91 4.12 -4.27
N GLU A 55 -0.60 2.95 -4.83
CA GLU A 55 0.75 2.67 -5.34
C GLU A 55 1.18 3.70 -6.40
N SER A 56 0.30 3.95 -7.37
CA SER A 56 0.58 4.89 -8.46
C SER A 56 0.71 6.33 -7.97
N LYS A 57 -0.17 6.76 -7.04
CA LYS A 57 -0.16 8.11 -6.47
C LYS A 57 1.06 8.37 -5.59
N ILE A 58 1.46 7.40 -4.76
CA ILE A 58 2.70 7.50 -3.96
C ILE A 58 3.90 7.75 -4.88
N LEU A 59 4.04 6.95 -5.95
CA LEU A 59 5.15 7.12 -6.89
C LEU A 59 5.10 8.45 -7.63
N ALA A 60 3.91 8.86 -8.09
CA ALA A 60 3.74 10.14 -8.79
C ALA A 60 4.08 11.35 -7.90
N LEU A 61 3.59 11.36 -6.66
CA LEU A 61 3.89 12.42 -5.69
C LEU A 61 5.37 12.47 -5.34
N LEU A 62 6.01 11.32 -5.17
CA LEU A 62 7.44 11.25 -4.92
C LEU A 62 8.27 11.72 -6.12
N ALA A 63 7.88 11.34 -7.34
CA ALA A 63 8.54 11.78 -8.57
C ALA A 63 8.39 13.30 -8.76
N HIS A 64 7.20 13.85 -8.49
CA HIS A 64 6.97 15.29 -8.51
C HIS A 64 7.78 16.00 -7.41
N GLY A 65 7.75 15.50 -6.18
CA GLY A 65 8.56 16.04 -5.08
C GLY A 65 10.05 16.02 -5.41
N ARG A 66 10.54 15.02 -6.14
CA ARG A 66 11.94 14.91 -6.58
C ARG A 66 12.36 16.04 -7.53
N THR A 67 11.45 16.59 -8.34
CA THR A 67 11.78 17.73 -9.22
C THR A 67 11.90 19.03 -8.44
N ILE A 68 11.13 19.17 -7.34
CA ILE A 68 11.09 20.39 -6.52
C ILE A 68 12.17 20.38 -5.43
N HIS A 69 12.24 19.29 -4.67
CA HIS A 69 13.06 19.17 -3.46
C HIS A 69 14.29 18.25 -3.64
N GLY A 70 14.50 17.70 -4.84
CA GLY A 70 15.65 16.85 -5.12
C GLY A 70 15.66 15.58 -4.25
N LEU A 71 16.86 15.18 -3.80
CA LEU A 71 17.07 14.01 -2.95
C LEU A 71 16.37 14.08 -1.58
N ALA A 72 15.98 15.28 -1.14
CA ALA A 72 15.29 15.49 0.13
C ALA A 72 13.79 15.23 0.06
N ALA A 73 13.22 15.03 -1.14
CA ALA A 73 11.80 14.81 -1.32
C ALA A 73 11.27 13.65 -0.46
N SER A 74 10.27 13.94 0.36
CA SER A 74 9.52 12.96 1.12
C SER A 74 8.06 13.32 1.14
N ILE A 75 7.22 12.29 1.16
CA ILE A 75 5.79 12.45 1.42
C ILE A 75 5.36 11.55 2.57
N THR A 76 4.26 11.88 3.22
CA THR A 76 3.60 11.02 4.21
C THR A 76 2.49 10.20 3.56
N CYS A 77 2.08 9.12 4.21
CA CYS A 77 0.91 8.36 3.77
C CYS A 77 -0.39 9.19 3.82
N GLU A 78 -0.45 10.22 4.66
CA GLU A 78 -1.60 11.12 4.78
C GLU A 78 -1.70 12.06 3.58
N GLU A 79 -0.57 12.61 3.11
CA GLU A 79 -0.53 13.40 1.86
C GLU A 79 -0.93 12.56 0.65
N ALA A 80 -0.43 11.32 0.56
CA ALA A 80 -0.82 10.39 -0.50
C ALA A 80 -2.29 9.97 -0.44
N GLU A 81 -2.85 9.88 0.78
CA GLU A 81 -4.27 9.59 1.00
C GLU A 81 -5.15 10.74 0.50
N GLN A 82 -4.83 11.97 0.90
CA GLN A 82 -5.57 13.17 0.50
C GLN A 82 -5.63 13.31 -1.03
N GLU A 83 -4.48 13.16 -1.70
CA GLU A 83 -4.39 13.24 -3.15
C GLU A 83 -5.20 12.14 -3.85
N ALA A 84 -5.20 10.91 -3.33
CA ALA A 84 -5.96 9.82 -3.93
C ALA A 84 -7.48 10.02 -3.79
N LEU A 85 -7.94 10.62 -2.70
CA LEU A 85 -9.37 10.87 -2.44
C LEU A 85 -9.90 12.11 -3.16
N ASP A 86 -9.12 13.17 -3.29
CA ASP A 86 -9.57 14.39 -3.96
C ASP A 86 -9.70 14.22 -5.48
N ASN A 87 -8.86 13.39 -6.11
CA ASN A 87 -9.03 13.05 -7.51
C ASN A 87 -10.29 12.18 -7.78
N ASN A 88 -10.71 11.38 -6.80
CA ASN A 88 -11.93 10.56 -6.91
C ASN A 88 -13.22 11.40 -6.80
N LYS A 89 -13.14 12.68 -6.42
CA LYS A 89 -14.27 13.62 -6.50
C LYS A 89 -14.44 14.24 -7.89
N ASN A 90 -13.39 14.22 -8.73
CA ASN A 90 -13.46 14.68 -10.12
C ASN A 90 -13.95 13.59 -11.09
N ASP A 91 -13.94 12.33 -10.67
CA ASP A 91 -14.68 11.25 -11.32
C ASP A 91 -16.11 11.19 -10.76
N LYS A 92 -16.89 12.27 -10.92
CA LYS A 92 -18.35 12.18 -10.76
C LYS A 92 -18.88 11.49 -12.02
N PRO A 93 -19.47 10.29 -11.96
CA PRO A 93 -20.30 9.83 -13.06
C PRO A 93 -21.48 10.80 -13.16
N ASP A 94 -21.69 11.39 -14.32
CA ASP A 94 -22.89 12.19 -14.60
C ASP A 94 -24.17 11.41 -14.26
N GLU A 95 -25.16 12.14 -13.73
CA GLU A 95 -26.46 11.63 -13.26
C GLU A 95 -27.33 10.99 -14.36
N GLU A 96 -27.94 9.86 -13.98
CA GLU A 96 -29.26 9.28 -14.36
C GLU A 96 -29.58 8.87 -15.82
N ASP A 97 -29.83 7.57 -15.99
CA ASP A 97 -30.96 7.07 -16.81
C ASP A 97 -31.53 5.79 -16.15
N PRO A 98 -32.87 5.56 -16.14
CA PRO A 98 -33.53 4.59 -15.28
C PRO A 98 -33.65 3.20 -15.91
N GLU A 99 -33.93 2.21 -15.06
CA GLU A 99 -34.54 0.92 -15.43
C GLU A 99 -33.67 -0.09 -16.21
N THR A 100 -33.06 -1.05 -15.49
CA THR A 100 -33.45 -2.48 -15.48
C THR A 100 -32.30 -3.50 -15.26
N VAL A 101 -32.55 -4.39 -14.28
CA VAL A 101 -32.06 -5.77 -14.06
C VAL A 101 -30.56 -6.07 -13.75
N ARG A 102 -30.28 -6.45 -12.50
CA ARG A 102 -29.98 -7.84 -12.00
C ARG A 102 -29.12 -7.76 -10.74
N GLU A 103 -29.74 -8.04 -9.59
CA GLU A 103 -29.06 -8.14 -8.31
C GLU A 103 -28.04 -9.30 -8.33
N SER A 104 -26.76 -8.95 -8.22
CA SER A 104 -25.73 -9.86 -7.71
C SER A 104 -25.36 -9.39 -6.30
N PRO A 105 -25.58 -10.19 -5.24
CA PRO A 105 -25.23 -9.78 -3.88
C PRO A 105 -23.71 -9.90 -3.69
N GLY A 106 -22.99 -8.86 -4.13
CA GLY A 106 -21.55 -8.72 -4.01
C GLY A 106 -21.16 -7.65 -2.99
N ASP A 107 -21.27 -8.00 -1.71
CA ASP A 107 -20.52 -7.43 -0.57
C ASP A 107 -20.15 -5.94 -0.67
N THR A 108 -21.15 -5.06 -0.63
CA THR A 108 -20.97 -3.62 -0.36
C THR A 108 -20.67 -3.41 1.12
N ARG A 109 -19.46 -3.78 1.55
CA ARG A 109 -18.85 -3.16 2.73
C ARG A 109 -17.88 -2.10 2.25
N ILE A 110 -18.43 -0.92 2.01
CA ILE A 110 -17.64 0.31 2.03
C ILE A 110 -17.22 0.48 3.50
N ASP A 111 -16.04 -0.02 3.86
CA ASP A 111 -15.40 0.23 5.15
C ASP A 111 -14.96 1.72 5.19
N SER A 112 -15.94 2.62 5.27
CA SER A 112 -15.83 4.07 5.37
C SER A 112 -15.45 4.51 6.78
N GLN A 113 -14.42 3.89 7.37
CA GLN A 113 -13.73 4.42 8.53
C GLN A 113 -12.41 5.05 8.06
N PRO A 114 -12.12 6.33 8.41
CA PRO A 114 -10.88 7.03 8.01
C PRO A 114 -9.59 6.25 8.37
N THR A 115 -9.65 5.42 9.40
CA THR A 115 -8.55 4.54 9.85
C THR A 115 -8.26 3.39 8.88
N SER A 116 -9.25 2.96 8.07
CA SER A 116 -9.13 1.89 7.08
C SER A 116 -8.41 2.36 5.81
N THR A 117 -8.79 3.53 5.28
CA THR A 117 -8.19 4.12 4.07
C THR A 117 -6.70 4.41 4.29
N ARG A 118 -6.35 5.01 5.43
CA ARG A 118 -4.96 5.24 5.82
C ARG A 118 -4.15 3.95 5.93
N GLU A 119 -4.70 2.89 6.55
CA GLU A 119 -3.98 1.61 6.61
C GLU A 119 -3.82 0.98 5.21
N ARG A 120 -4.75 1.20 4.26
CA ARG A 120 -4.56 0.76 2.86
C ARG A 120 -3.42 1.49 2.17
N CYS A 121 -3.29 2.81 2.37
CA CYS A 121 -2.14 3.57 1.89
C CYS A 121 -0.83 3.05 2.51
N ARG A 122 -0.81 2.77 3.82
CA ARG A 122 0.35 2.14 4.48
C ARG A 122 0.68 0.77 3.89
N GLN A 123 -0.31 -0.05 3.59
CA GLN A 123 -0.10 -1.35 2.94
C GLN A 123 0.51 -1.19 1.54
N ALA A 124 0.03 -0.21 0.75
CA ALA A 124 0.61 0.13 -0.55
C ALA A 124 2.07 0.55 -0.44
N ALA A 125 2.39 1.45 0.49
CA ALA A 125 3.76 1.86 0.78
C ALA A 125 4.66 0.67 1.15
N ARG A 126 4.18 -0.25 2.01
CA ARG A 126 4.93 -1.47 2.36
C ARG A 126 5.22 -2.36 1.16
N ARG A 127 4.25 -2.52 0.23
CA ARG A 127 4.44 -3.31 -0.99
C ARG A 127 5.48 -2.67 -1.90
N LEU A 128 5.41 -1.35 -2.11
CA LEU A 128 6.41 -0.60 -2.88
C LEU A 128 7.81 -0.73 -2.26
N ALA A 129 7.92 -0.62 -0.94
CA ALA A 129 9.18 -0.77 -0.22
C ALA A 129 9.75 -2.19 -0.35
N ALA A 130 8.89 -3.21 -0.29
CA ALA A 130 9.28 -4.60 -0.51
C ALA A 130 9.79 -4.86 -1.93
N ARG A 131 9.26 -4.15 -2.93
CA ARG A 131 9.75 -4.19 -4.33
C ARG A 131 11.03 -3.36 -4.53
N GLY A 132 11.42 -2.56 -3.52
CA GLY A 132 12.61 -1.69 -3.57
C GLY A 132 12.38 -0.38 -4.33
N GLU A 133 11.12 -0.02 -4.61
CA GLU A 133 10.79 1.21 -5.36
C GLU A 133 10.83 2.45 -4.47
N ILE A 134 10.60 2.29 -3.17
CA ILE A 134 10.65 3.37 -2.18
C ILE A 134 11.37 2.93 -0.90
N LEU A 135 11.78 3.91 -0.10
CA LEU A 135 12.26 3.74 1.26
C LEU A 135 11.21 4.31 2.23
N ILE A 136 11.01 3.62 3.36
CA ILE A 136 10.19 4.13 4.47
C ILE A 136 11.13 4.67 5.55
N THR A 137 10.97 5.95 5.90
CA THR A 137 11.73 6.62 6.96
C THR A 137 10.86 7.08 8.12
N GLN A 138 11.47 7.15 9.31
CA GLN A 138 10.90 7.79 10.49
C GLN A 138 11.99 8.61 11.17
N ASN A 139 11.72 9.89 11.44
CA ASN A 139 12.72 10.83 11.98
C ASN A 139 14.02 10.82 11.14
N GLY A 140 13.87 10.79 9.80
CA GLY A 140 14.99 10.78 8.85
C GLY A 140 15.78 9.46 8.74
N LYS A 141 15.43 8.41 9.51
CA LYS A 141 16.10 7.10 9.46
C LYS A 141 15.27 6.08 8.70
N VAL A 142 15.90 5.27 7.86
CA VAL A 142 15.24 4.13 7.19
C VAL A 142 14.83 3.09 8.24
N VAL A 143 13.57 2.66 8.20
CA VAL A 143 12.99 1.67 9.13
C VAL A 143 12.46 0.46 8.38
N ASP A 144 12.26 -0.66 9.09
CA ASP A 144 11.56 -1.83 8.55
C ASP A 144 10.06 -1.49 8.32
N PRO A 145 9.54 -1.61 7.08
CA PRO A 145 8.14 -1.36 6.74
C PRO A 145 7.12 -2.14 7.57
N SER A 146 7.48 -3.34 8.03
CA SER A 146 6.61 -4.25 8.77
C SER A 146 6.35 -3.77 10.20
N PHE A 147 7.30 -3.03 10.79
CA PHE A 147 7.27 -2.58 12.19
C PHE A 147 7.07 -1.07 12.35
N ALA A 148 7.15 -0.29 11.26
CA ALA A 148 6.91 1.14 11.27
C ALA A 148 5.51 1.49 11.82
N LYS A 149 5.47 2.29 12.89
CA LYS A 149 4.25 2.74 13.60
C LYS A 149 4.16 4.26 13.63
N GLY A 150 2.95 4.82 13.61
CA GLY A 150 2.78 6.27 13.58
C GLY A 150 3.10 6.85 12.19
N VAL A 151 3.56 8.10 12.13
CA VAL A 151 3.86 8.80 10.87
C VAL A 151 5.01 8.10 10.15
N MET A 152 4.82 7.81 8.88
CA MET A 152 5.84 7.23 8.00
C MET A 152 6.09 8.20 6.87
N GLU A 153 7.35 8.55 6.70
CA GLU A 153 7.83 9.30 5.54
C GLU A 153 8.23 8.29 4.46
N LEU A 154 7.87 8.59 3.22
CA LEU A 154 8.19 7.80 2.04
C LEU A 154 9.19 8.60 1.22
N LYS A 155 10.21 7.93 0.67
CA LYS A 155 11.26 8.55 -0.17
C LYS A 155 11.60 7.66 -1.36
N LEU A 156 12.03 8.26 -2.46
CA LEU A 156 12.68 7.48 -3.53
C LEU A 156 14.07 7.03 -3.07
N PRO A 157 14.55 5.86 -3.51
CA PRO A 157 15.94 5.47 -3.32
C PRO A 157 16.86 6.53 -3.96
N SER A 158 18.03 6.73 -3.33
CA SER A 158 19.04 7.72 -3.77
C SER A 158 19.78 7.29 -5.02
#